data_AF-A0A4T0VCQ8-F1
#
_entry.id   AF-A0A4T0VCQ8-F1
#
_cell.length_a   1.000
_cell.length_b   1.000
_cell.length_c   1.000
_cell.angle_alpha   90.00
_cell.angle_beta   90.00
_cell.angle_gamma   90.00
#
_symmetry.space_group_name_H-M   'P 1'
#
loop_
_entity.id
_entity.type
_entity.pdbx_description
1 polymer ?
#
loop_
_entity_poly.entity_id
_entity_poly.type
_entity_poly.pdbx_seq_one_letter_code
_entity_poly.pdbx_strand_id
1 'polypeptide(L)'
;MAEKQDAIDGDDDWHTALRGMGISDDMRQRIMNPEFTDIRLTGSASYWALDILQEAFDFLSVLSDRIDKKYKSDNINCSNTPDESDQPRPAILGGRRARTGTSSASNDTPTPSSLPPKHIDGRTMLFKGGSESRLSEAIDENRGLLIGKLYSTAPTDFHPSSNELVYLTKHHDVALLYARYKAECLPPVKAAVLHIAIPNQLIGDGREIYGDHWRDLIWNSRNKKLHARGIRLPGHLNQYLGVDVLVSNLCSDSTEKITRRMEDKSELTVSKLPNGEKASQHVIQTLSRQTEIANQTVGYVWISPYTPGSGSGSK
;
A
#
# COMPACT_ATOMS: atom_id res chain seq x y z
N MET A 1 -22.86 -28.35 -6.19
CA MET A 1 -22.29 -27.16 -6.83
C MET A 1 -20.81 -27.42 -7.02
N ALA A 2 -20.30 -27.40 -8.24
CA ALA A 2 -18.86 -27.54 -8.47
C ALA A 2 -18.16 -26.37 -7.76
N GLU A 3 -17.17 -26.68 -6.92
CA GLU A 3 -16.31 -25.68 -6.31
C GLU A 3 -15.68 -24.88 -7.46
N LYS A 4 -15.98 -23.58 -7.56
CA LYS A 4 -15.37 -22.73 -8.59
C LYS A 4 -13.87 -22.73 -8.33
N GLN A 5 -13.13 -23.32 -9.25
CA GLN A 5 -11.68 -23.45 -9.14
C GLN A 5 -11.06 -22.06 -9.18
N ASP A 6 -10.41 -21.68 -8.08
CA ASP A 6 -9.58 -20.47 -8.00
C ASP A 6 -8.30 -20.68 -8.82
N ALA A 7 -7.84 -19.64 -9.52
CA ALA A 7 -6.59 -19.69 -10.26
C ALA A 7 -5.44 -19.22 -9.36
N ILE A 8 -4.40 -20.03 -9.25
CA ILE A 8 -3.32 -19.88 -8.27
C ILE A 8 -1.97 -19.77 -8.97
N ASP A 9 -1.73 -20.62 -9.96
CA ASP A 9 -0.46 -20.69 -10.70
C ASP A 9 -0.56 -20.03 -12.08
N GLY A 10 0.59 -19.92 -12.76
CA GLY A 10 0.68 -19.33 -14.11
C GLY A 10 -0.14 -20.08 -15.17
N ASP A 11 -0.28 -21.40 -15.00
CA ASP A 11 -0.93 -22.28 -15.97
C ASP A 11 -2.44 -22.49 -15.70
N ASP A 12 -2.97 -21.94 -14.59
CA ASP A 12 -4.41 -22.02 -14.29
C ASP A 12 -5.23 -21.08 -15.21
N ASP A 13 -6.52 -21.38 -15.42
CA ASP A 13 -7.42 -20.53 -16.22
C ASP A 13 -7.92 -19.32 -15.41
N TRP A 14 -7.08 -18.29 -15.32
CA TRP A 14 -7.39 -17.02 -14.65
C TRP A 14 -8.61 -16.29 -15.24
N HIS A 15 -8.81 -16.37 -16.57
CA HIS A 15 -9.95 -15.74 -17.23
C HIS A 15 -11.27 -16.33 -16.73
N THR A 16 -11.38 -17.65 -16.70
CA THR A 16 -12.59 -18.35 -16.24
C THR A 16 -12.80 -18.16 -14.73
N ALA A 17 -11.73 -18.23 -13.92
CA ALA A 17 -11.82 -18.00 -12.47
C ALA A 17 -12.36 -16.60 -12.14
N LEU A 18 -11.74 -15.55 -12.67
CA LEU A 18 -12.16 -14.17 -12.42
C LEU A 18 -13.55 -13.86 -13.02
N ARG A 19 -13.88 -14.41 -14.20
CA ARG A 19 -15.23 -14.30 -14.78
C ARG A 19 -16.26 -14.95 -13.85
N GLY A 20 -15.92 -16.11 -13.29
CA GLY A 20 -16.74 -16.80 -12.30
C GLY A 20 -17.00 -15.97 -11.03
N MET A 21 -16.09 -15.05 -10.68
CA MET A 21 -16.24 -14.13 -9.55
C MET A 21 -17.01 -12.85 -9.92
N GLY A 22 -17.43 -12.68 -11.17
CA GLY A 22 -18.15 -11.49 -11.65
C GLY A 22 -17.25 -10.31 -12.00
N ILE A 23 -15.93 -10.52 -12.13
CA ILE A 23 -15.00 -9.47 -12.53
C ILE A 23 -15.18 -9.17 -14.03
N SER A 24 -15.33 -7.88 -14.37
CA SER A 24 -15.57 -7.42 -15.74
C SER A 24 -14.41 -7.73 -16.69
N ASP A 25 -14.68 -7.82 -17.98
CA ASP A 25 -13.69 -8.18 -19.00
C ASP A 25 -12.48 -7.23 -19.02
N ASP A 26 -12.71 -5.92 -18.93
CA ASP A 26 -11.67 -4.89 -18.83
C ASP A 26 -10.80 -5.06 -17.57
N MET A 27 -11.43 -5.24 -16.40
CA MET A 27 -10.72 -5.46 -15.14
C MET A 27 -9.88 -6.75 -15.16
N ARG A 28 -10.42 -7.83 -15.75
CA ARG A 28 -9.65 -9.09 -15.91
C ARG A 28 -8.40 -8.86 -16.76
N GLN A 29 -8.52 -8.17 -17.89
CA GLN A 29 -7.37 -7.87 -18.76
C GLN A 29 -6.28 -7.10 -18.02
N ARG A 30 -6.64 -6.13 -17.18
CA ARG A 30 -5.71 -5.35 -16.35
C ARG A 30 -5.02 -6.21 -15.29
N ILE A 31 -5.78 -7.03 -14.55
CA ILE A 31 -5.23 -7.96 -13.55
C ILE A 31 -4.21 -8.90 -14.19
N MET A 32 -4.51 -9.40 -15.39
CA MET A 32 -3.65 -10.35 -16.11
C MET A 32 -2.66 -9.70 -17.05
N ASN A 33 -2.39 -8.40 -16.90
CA ASN A 33 -1.39 -7.74 -17.72
C ASN A 33 -0.03 -8.45 -17.53
N PRO A 34 0.59 -8.97 -18.62
CA PRO A 34 1.77 -9.83 -18.54
C PRO A 34 2.99 -9.13 -17.93
N GLU A 35 3.05 -7.79 -17.98
CA GLU A 35 4.12 -7.01 -17.35
C GLU A 35 4.16 -7.23 -15.82
N PHE A 36 3.02 -7.54 -15.20
CA PHE A 36 2.90 -7.71 -13.75
C PHE A 36 2.76 -9.17 -13.33
N THR A 37 3.18 -10.12 -14.18
CA THR A 37 3.07 -11.56 -13.87
C THR A 37 3.68 -11.92 -12.53
N ASP A 38 4.86 -11.39 -12.21
CA ASP A 38 5.55 -11.68 -10.95
C ASP A 38 4.76 -11.21 -9.73
N ILE A 39 4.12 -10.03 -9.79
CA ILE A 39 3.25 -9.54 -8.72
C ILE A 39 1.96 -10.34 -8.68
N ARG A 40 1.31 -10.55 -9.82
CA ARG A 40 0.06 -11.30 -9.94
C ARG A 40 0.17 -12.69 -9.31
N LEU A 41 1.29 -13.39 -9.47
CA LEU A 41 1.48 -14.73 -8.90
C LEU A 41 1.76 -14.76 -7.39
N THR A 42 1.96 -13.61 -6.75
CA THR A 42 2.05 -13.52 -5.27
C THR A 42 0.71 -13.69 -4.55
N GLY A 43 -0.40 -13.73 -5.30
CA GLY A 43 -1.75 -13.97 -4.81
C GLY A 43 -2.56 -14.84 -5.78
N SER A 44 -3.68 -15.42 -5.33
CA SER A 44 -4.63 -16.08 -6.23
C SER A 44 -5.56 -15.09 -6.95
N ALA A 45 -6.34 -15.57 -7.91
CA ALA A 45 -7.36 -14.77 -8.57
C ALA A 45 -8.38 -14.20 -7.57
N SER A 46 -8.83 -15.02 -6.60
CA SER A 46 -9.75 -14.54 -5.57
C SER A 46 -9.13 -13.49 -4.65
N TYR A 47 -7.84 -13.65 -4.29
CA TYR A 47 -7.11 -12.66 -3.52
C TYR A 47 -7.10 -11.30 -4.23
N TRP A 48 -6.67 -11.27 -5.50
CA TRP A 48 -6.59 -10.02 -6.25
C TRP A 48 -7.96 -9.41 -6.53
N ALA A 49 -8.97 -10.23 -6.82
CA ALA A 49 -10.34 -9.76 -6.96
C ALA A 49 -10.83 -9.04 -5.70
N LEU A 50 -10.63 -9.62 -4.52
CA LEU A 50 -11.02 -9.02 -3.24
C LEU A 50 -10.23 -7.75 -2.92
N ASP A 51 -8.92 -7.80 -3.09
CA ASP A 51 -8.03 -6.65 -2.84
C ASP A 51 -8.38 -5.45 -3.74
N ILE A 52 -8.68 -5.68 -5.01
CA ILE A 52 -9.12 -4.65 -5.95
C ILE A 52 -10.51 -4.11 -5.60
N LEU A 53 -11.45 -4.99 -5.25
CA LEU A 53 -12.79 -4.57 -4.85
C LEU A 53 -12.78 -3.73 -3.57
N GLN A 54 -11.93 -4.10 -2.60
CA GLN A 54 -11.75 -3.33 -1.37
C GLN A 54 -11.19 -1.94 -1.67
N GLU A 55 -10.13 -1.83 -2.48
CA GLU A 55 -9.55 -0.53 -2.84
C GLU A 55 -10.53 0.35 -3.64
N ALA A 56 -11.32 -0.25 -4.52
CA ALA A 56 -12.37 0.45 -5.24
C ALA A 56 -13.48 0.95 -4.29
N PHE A 57 -13.88 0.14 -3.33
CA PHE A 57 -14.84 0.53 -2.30
C PHE A 57 -14.31 1.69 -1.46
N ASP A 58 -13.08 1.58 -0.95
CA ASP A 58 -12.45 2.62 -0.13
C ASP A 58 -12.36 3.95 -0.89
N PHE A 59 -11.99 3.90 -2.18
CA PHE A 59 -11.98 5.08 -3.05
C PHE A 59 -13.38 5.72 -3.19
N LEU A 60 -14.40 4.92 -3.42
CA LEU A 60 -15.79 5.41 -3.56
C LEU A 60 -16.31 5.98 -2.24
N SER A 61 -15.97 5.39 -1.09
CA SER A 61 -16.32 5.92 0.23
C SER A 61 -15.70 7.31 0.45
N VAL A 62 -14.42 7.49 0.14
CA VAL A 62 -13.76 8.80 0.23
C VAL A 62 -14.39 9.82 -0.71
N LEU A 63 -14.76 9.40 -1.93
CA LEU A 63 -15.43 10.28 -2.88
C LEU A 63 -16.82 10.71 -2.39
N SER A 64 -17.60 9.77 -1.84
CA SER A 64 -18.92 10.04 -1.25
C SER A 64 -18.83 11.07 -0.13
N ASP A 65 -17.87 10.91 0.80
CA ASP A 65 -17.65 11.84 1.90
C ASP A 65 -17.33 13.26 1.42
N ARG A 66 -16.55 13.37 0.32
CA ARG A 66 -16.22 14.67 -0.28
C ARG A 66 -17.44 15.34 -0.90
N ILE A 67 -18.27 14.56 -1.58
CA ILE A 67 -19.52 15.04 -2.18
C ILE A 67 -20.47 15.54 -1.08
N ASP A 68 -20.64 14.77 -0.01
CA ASP A 68 -21.50 15.14 1.13
C ASP A 68 -21.03 16.41 1.84
N LYS A 69 -19.72 16.55 2.07
CA LYS A 69 -19.12 17.76 2.65
C LYS A 69 -19.38 18.99 1.76
N LYS A 70 -19.31 18.82 0.44
CA LYS A 70 -19.58 19.90 -0.52
C LYS A 70 -21.05 20.31 -0.48
N TYR A 71 -21.98 19.36 -0.57
CA TYR A 71 -23.41 19.64 -0.48
C TYR A 71 -23.81 20.36 0.82
N LYS A 72 -23.24 19.95 1.95
CA LYS A 72 -23.49 20.62 3.24
C LYS A 72 -22.96 22.06 3.26
N SER A 73 -21.79 22.30 2.68
CA SER A 73 -21.19 23.64 2.60
C SER A 73 -21.98 24.58 1.68
N ASP A 74 -22.46 24.07 0.55
CA ASP A 74 -23.25 24.86 -0.41
C ASP A 74 -24.64 25.21 0.14
N ASN A 75 -25.28 24.29 0.88
CA ASN A 75 -26.61 24.53 1.46
C ASN A 75 -26.60 25.59 2.59
N ILE A 76 -25.49 25.67 3.36
CA ILE A 76 -25.31 26.73 4.38
C ILE A 76 -25.19 28.12 3.72
N ASN A 77 -24.58 28.20 2.54
CA ASN A 77 -24.41 29.48 1.85
C ASN A 77 -25.68 29.98 1.16
N CYS A 78 -26.62 29.09 0.83
CA CYS A 78 -27.93 29.46 0.26
C CYS A 78 -28.95 29.95 1.32
N SER A 79 -28.64 29.86 2.62
CA SER A 79 -29.53 30.37 3.69
C SER A 79 -29.42 31.90 3.89
N ASN A 80 -28.48 32.55 3.21
CA ASN A 80 -28.35 34.01 3.16
C ASN A 80 -29.11 34.60 1.97
N THR A 81 -30.31 34.09 1.67
CA THR A 81 -31.26 34.86 0.87
C THR A 81 -31.56 36.15 1.65
N PRO A 82 -31.34 37.35 1.05
CA PRO A 82 -31.62 38.61 1.73
C PRO A 82 -33.06 38.60 2.22
N ASP A 83 -33.24 39.02 3.47
CA ASP A 83 -34.53 39.14 4.12
C ASP A 83 -35.50 39.91 3.19
N GLU A 84 -36.72 39.41 3.01
CA GLU A 84 -37.73 39.98 2.10
C GLU A 84 -38.16 41.40 2.55
N SER A 85 -37.72 41.81 3.75
CA SER A 85 -37.89 43.15 4.31
C SER A 85 -36.83 44.18 3.88
N ASP A 86 -35.73 43.77 3.24
CA ASP A 86 -34.70 44.70 2.77
C ASP A 86 -35.14 45.35 1.45
N GLN A 87 -35.65 46.58 1.56
CA GLN A 87 -36.04 47.37 0.39
C GLN A 87 -34.88 47.46 -0.61
N PRO A 88 -35.13 47.26 -1.91
CA PRO A 88 -34.10 47.36 -2.94
C PRO A 88 -33.51 48.77 -2.92
N ARG A 89 -32.29 48.90 -2.40
CA ARG A 89 -31.57 50.16 -2.46
C ARG A 89 -31.29 50.47 -3.94
N PRO A 90 -31.57 51.70 -4.41
CA PRO A 90 -31.31 52.10 -5.78
C PRO A 90 -29.82 51.90 -6.10
N ALA A 91 -29.56 51.36 -7.29
CA ALA A 91 -28.21 51.11 -7.78
C ALA A 91 -27.41 52.41 -7.79
N ILE A 92 -26.50 52.57 -6.83
CA ILE A 92 -25.55 53.67 -6.80
C ILE A 92 -24.55 53.41 -7.93
N LEU A 93 -24.61 54.24 -8.97
CA LEU A 93 -23.64 54.28 -10.06
C LEU A 93 -22.24 54.52 -9.44
N GLY A 94 -21.44 53.45 -9.37
CA GLY A 94 -20.11 53.49 -8.77
C GLY A 94 -19.17 54.37 -9.58
N GLY A 95 -18.93 55.59 -9.08
CA GLY A 95 -17.83 56.43 -9.53
C GLY A 95 -16.50 55.68 -9.38
N ARG A 96 -15.68 55.78 -10.44
CA ARG A 96 -14.27 55.37 -10.49
C ARG A 96 -13.53 55.83 -9.22
N ARG A 97 -13.36 54.94 -8.26
CA ARG A 97 -12.40 55.08 -7.17
C ARG A 97 -11.22 54.18 -7.51
N ALA A 98 -10.13 54.82 -7.93
CA ALA A 98 -8.82 54.18 -8.04
C ALA A 98 -8.45 53.64 -6.65
N ARG A 99 -8.65 52.34 -6.46
CA ARG A 99 -8.16 51.59 -5.32
C ARG A 99 -6.82 50.99 -5.72
N THR A 100 -5.75 51.65 -5.31
CA THR A 100 -4.48 51.02 -4.94
C THR A 100 -4.78 50.03 -3.82
N GLY A 101 -5.15 48.81 -4.21
CA GLY A 101 -5.43 47.69 -3.33
C GLY A 101 -4.27 46.72 -3.41
N THR A 102 -3.44 46.76 -2.38
CA THR A 102 -2.45 45.78 -1.99
C THR A 102 -2.96 44.38 -2.30
N SER A 103 -2.23 43.67 -3.15
CA SER A 103 -2.48 42.28 -3.53
C SER A 103 -2.54 41.42 -2.27
N SER A 104 -3.76 41.05 -1.90
CA SER A 104 -4.05 40.00 -0.93
C SER A 104 -3.29 38.75 -1.36
N ALA A 105 -2.42 38.31 -0.48
CA ALA A 105 -1.71 37.05 -0.57
C ALA A 105 -2.72 35.95 -0.94
N SER A 106 -2.47 35.30 -2.07
CA SER A 106 -2.92 33.92 -2.26
C SER A 106 -2.48 33.16 -1.00
N ASN A 107 -3.42 32.54 -0.31
CA ASN A 107 -3.12 31.42 0.55
C ASN A 107 -2.68 30.28 -0.39
N ASP A 108 -1.48 30.40 -0.94
CA ASP A 108 -0.72 29.29 -1.47
C ASP A 108 -0.38 28.43 -0.26
N THR A 109 -1.27 27.47 0.02
CA THR A 109 -0.94 26.35 0.87
C THR A 109 0.38 25.79 0.34
N PRO A 110 1.48 25.82 1.13
CA PRO A 110 2.78 25.42 0.63
C PRO A 110 2.68 23.97 0.21
N THR A 111 2.79 23.72 -1.09
CA THR A 111 2.82 22.37 -1.64
C THR A 111 4.14 21.76 -1.16
N PRO A 112 4.15 20.76 -0.25
CA PRO A 112 5.40 20.14 0.16
C PRO A 112 5.78 19.13 -0.93
N SER A 113 6.20 19.65 -2.09
CA SER A 113 6.74 18.88 -3.20
C SER A 113 8.26 18.93 -3.16
N SER A 114 8.87 18.72 -1.99
CA SER A 114 10.27 18.35 -1.95
C SER A 114 10.35 16.89 -2.39
N LEU A 115 10.95 16.64 -3.55
CA LEU A 115 11.33 15.28 -3.96
C LEU A 115 12.06 14.58 -2.79
N PRO A 116 11.75 13.31 -2.51
CA PRO A 116 12.41 12.61 -1.41
C PRO A 116 13.93 12.57 -1.65
N PRO A 117 14.75 12.84 -0.61
CA PRO A 117 16.18 12.67 -0.72
C PRO A 117 16.54 11.24 -1.10
N LYS A 118 17.56 11.06 -1.95
CA LYS A 118 18.06 9.72 -2.31
C LYS A 118 18.78 9.04 -1.15
N HIS A 119 19.41 9.84 -0.29
CA HIS A 119 20.19 9.39 0.86
C HIS A 119 20.04 10.42 1.99
N ILE A 120 20.01 9.94 3.23
CA ILE A 120 20.02 10.77 4.43
C ILE A 120 20.98 10.13 5.41
N ASP A 121 21.99 10.88 5.84
CA ASP A 121 23.03 10.37 6.72
C ASP A 121 22.45 9.80 8.02
N GLY A 122 22.95 8.63 8.43
CA GLY A 122 22.47 7.92 9.62
C GLY A 122 21.08 7.27 9.48
N ARG A 123 20.47 7.31 8.29
CA ARG A 123 19.16 6.69 8.01
C ARG A 123 19.21 5.77 6.80
N THR A 124 18.33 4.78 6.81
CA THR A 124 18.09 3.87 5.69
C THR A 124 16.75 4.20 5.07
N MET A 125 16.73 4.35 3.74
CA MET A 125 15.48 4.51 2.98
C MET A 125 14.80 3.16 2.83
N LEU A 126 13.55 3.08 3.30
CA LEU A 126 12.65 1.96 3.06
C LEU A 126 11.41 2.44 2.31
N PHE A 127 10.79 1.53 1.56
CA PHE A 127 9.73 1.84 0.62
C PHE A 127 8.53 0.92 0.77
N LYS A 128 7.35 1.44 0.41
CA LYS A 128 6.11 0.65 0.24
C LYS A 128 5.29 1.21 -0.93
N GLY A 129 4.85 0.34 -1.82
CA GLY A 129 3.96 0.70 -2.92
C GLY A 129 2.50 0.42 -2.59
N GLY A 130 1.58 1.20 -3.15
CA GLY A 130 0.14 0.99 -2.96
C GLY A 130 -0.71 2.11 -3.54
N SER A 131 -1.98 2.16 -3.15
CA SER A 131 -2.87 3.29 -3.43
C SER A 131 -2.42 4.54 -2.66
N GLU A 132 -2.46 5.69 -3.33
CA GLU A 132 -2.07 6.98 -2.75
C GLU A 132 -2.92 7.32 -1.53
N SER A 133 -4.23 7.02 -1.56
CA SER A 133 -5.15 7.24 -0.45
C SER A 133 -4.70 6.50 0.82
N ARG A 134 -4.46 5.19 0.70
CA ARG A 134 -4.03 4.35 1.83
C ARG A 134 -2.67 4.78 2.38
N LEU A 135 -1.73 5.11 1.50
CA LEU A 135 -0.41 5.58 1.92
C LEU A 135 -0.46 6.97 2.57
N SER A 136 -1.33 7.85 2.08
CA SER A 136 -1.53 9.19 2.65
C SER A 136 -2.15 9.13 4.05
N GLU A 137 -3.08 8.20 4.28
CA GLU A 137 -3.63 7.95 5.62
C GLU A 137 -2.59 7.46 6.63
N ALA A 138 -1.47 6.91 6.15
CA ALA A 138 -0.38 6.48 7.02
C ALA A 138 0.54 7.65 7.44
N ILE A 139 0.32 8.86 6.94
CA ILE A 139 1.13 10.04 7.28
C ILE A 139 0.31 10.99 8.16
N ASP A 140 0.88 11.32 9.31
CA ASP A 140 0.41 12.38 10.19
C ASP A 140 1.52 13.43 10.29
N GLU A 141 1.22 14.66 9.86
CA GLU A 141 2.20 15.76 9.84
C GLU A 141 2.84 16.02 11.21
N ASN A 142 2.12 15.76 12.30
CA ASN A 142 2.58 15.99 13.66
C ASN A 142 3.15 14.74 14.32
N ARG A 143 2.71 13.54 13.91
CA ARG A 143 3.05 12.26 14.55
C ARG A 143 3.94 11.36 13.70
N GLY A 144 4.29 11.78 12.49
CA GLY A 144 5.08 10.98 11.57
C GLY A 144 4.23 9.86 10.97
N LEU A 145 4.65 8.61 11.15
CA LEU A 145 4.01 7.47 10.51
C LEU A 145 2.91 6.85 11.39
N LEU A 146 1.67 6.83 10.91
CA LEU A 146 0.57 6.06 11.49
C LEU A 146 0.67 4.58 11.07
N ILE A 147 1.61 3.87 11.70
CA ILE A 147 1.99 2.49 11.33
C ILE A 147 0.81 1.52 11.24
N GLY A 148 -0.21 1.67 12.10
CA GLY A 148 -1.40 0.82 12.07
C GLY A 148 -2.16 0.84 10.73
N LYS A 149 -1.96 1.88 9.90
CA LYS A 149 -2.52 1.96 8.54
C LYS A 149 -1.74 1.16 7.50
N LEU A 150 -0.54 0.69 7.86
CA LEU A 150 0.38 -0.06 6.99
C LEU A 150 0.40 -1.56 7.25
N TYR A 151 -0.41 -2.03 8.20
CA TYR A 151 -0.52 -3.44 8.53
C TYR A 151 -0.91 -4.30 7.34
N SER A 152 -0.31 -5.49 7.28
CA SER A 152 -0.64 -6.55 6.33
C SER A 152 -1.68 -7.51 6.90
N THR A 153 -2.54 -8.04 6.04
CA THR A 153 -3.57 -9.03 6.41
C THR A 153 -2.98 -10.42 6.52
N ALA A 154 -3.34 -11.17 7.57
CA ALA A 154 -2.94 -12.56 7.77
C ALA A 154 -3.61 -13.54 6.78
N PRO A 155 -3.00 -14.71 6.51
CA PRO A 155 -1.67 -15.11 6.97
C PRO A 155 -0.56 -14.33 6.27
N THR A 156 0.49 -14.01 7.01
CA THR A 156 1.64 -13.26 6.50
C THR A 156 2.89 -14.17 6.42
N ASP A 157 4.00 -13.66 5.88
CA ASP A 157 5.26 -14.43 5.79
C ASP A 157 5.79 -14.95 7.13
N PHE A 158 5.60 -14.16 8.19
CA PHE A 158 6.28 -14.40 9.47
C PHE A 158 5.33 -14.57 10.65
N HIS A 159 4.02 -14.60 10.40
CA HIS A 159 3.06 -14.95 11.43
C HIS A 159 1.74 -15.48 10.82
N PRO A 160 1.21 -16.60 11.34
CA PRO A 160 -0.01 -17.21 10.80
C PRO A 160 -1.28 -16.38 11.04
N SER A 161 -1.31 -15.60 12.12
CA SER A 161 -2.52 -14.90 12.57
C SER A 161 -2.33 -13.42 12.93
N SER A 162 -1.11 -12.87 12.80
CA SER A 162 -0.85 -11.49 13.22
C SER A 162 -1.19 -10.57 12.07
N ASN A 163 -2.06 -9.60 12.36
CA ASN A 163 -2.42 -8.51 11.48
C ASN A 163 -1.69 -7.22 11.88
N GLU A 164 -0.62 -7.30 12.67
CA GLU A 164 0.09 -6.12 13.22
C GLU A 164 1.50 -6.00 12.66
N LEU A 165 1.82 -6.75 11.60
CA LEU A 165 3.14 -6.71 10.97
C LEU A 165 3.18 -5.67 9.87
N VAL A 166 4.24 -4.86 9.87
CA VAL A 166 4.52 -3.90 8.79
C VAL A 166 5.68 -4.38 7.93
N TYR A 167 5.40 -4.48 6.64
CA TYR A 167 6.33 -4.91 5.61
C TYR A 167 6.77 -3.72 4.77
N LEU A 168 8.09 -3.49 4.75
CA LEU A 168 8.77 -2.47 3.95
C LEU A 168 9.91 -3.13 3.15
N THR A 169 10.37 -2.49 2.08
CA THR A 169 11.51 -3.00 1.29
C THR A 169 12.61 -1.94 1.15
N LYS A 170 13.87 -2.37 1.01
CA LYS A 170 14.99 -1.48 0.61
C LYS A 170 14.99 -1.19 -0.90
N HIS A 171 14.23 -1.95 -1.68
CA HIS A 171 14.26 -1.85 -3.13
C HIS A 171 13.12 -0.97 -3.62
N HIS A 172 13.45 0.26 -4.02
CA HIS A 172 12.48 1.19 -4.59
C HIS A 172 11.71 0.59 -5.76
N ASP A 173 12.38 -0.19 -6.63
CA ASP A 173 11.76 -0.80 -7.81
C ASP A 173 10.67 -1.82 -7.45
N VAL A 174 10.81 -2.54 -6.33
CA VAL A 174 9.76 -3.45 -5.83
C VAL A 174 8.54 -2.64 -5.40
N ALA A 175 8.74 -1.59 -4.60
CA ALA A 175 7.64 -0.72 -4.19
C ALA A 175 6.97 -0.05 -5.39
N LEU A 176 7.75 0.43 -6.36
CA LEU A 176 7.23 1.00 -7.59
C LEU A 176 6.43 -0.03 -8.39
N LEU A 177 6.90 -1.27 -8.51
CA LEU A 177 6.18 -2.33 -9.22
C LEU A 177 4.80 -2.61 -8.60
N TYR A 178 4.70 -2.66 -7.27
CA TYR A 178 3.41 -2.78 -6.58
C TYR A 178 2.49 -1.56 -6.84
N ALA A 179 3.03 -0.33 -6.81
CA ALA A 179 2.26 0.87 -7.11
C ALA A 179 1.74 0.87 -8.56
N ARG A 180 2.60 0.50 -9.53
CA ARG A 180 2.25 0.37 -10.95
C ARG A 180 1.13 -0.64 -11.17
N TYR A 181 1.23 -1.81 -10.55
CA TYR A 181 0.19 -2.84 -10.65
C TYR A 181 -1.16 -2.36 -10.11
N LYS A 182 -1.16 -1.62 -9.00
CA LYS A 182 -2.39 -1.02 -8.45
C LYS A 182 -3.02 0.00 -9.41
N ALA A 183 -2.22 0.90 -9.99
CA ALA A 183 -2.69 1.87 -10.97
C ALA A 183 -3.22 1.20 -12.25
N GLU A 184 -2.60 0.10 -12.67
CA GLU A 184 -3.05 -0.67 -13.84
C GLU A 184 -4.42 -1.30 -13.59
N CYS A 185 -4.59 -1.95 -12.44
CA CYS A 185 -5.83 -2.61 -12.04
C CYS A 185 -6.97 -1.61 -11.82
N LEU A 186 -6.69 -0.45 -11.20
CA LEU A 186 -7.71 0.54 -10.83
C LEU A 186 -7.31 1.95 -11.31
N PRO A 187 -7.49 2.29 -12.60
CA PRO A 187 -7.07 3.59 -13.14
C PRO A 187 -7.63 4.83 -12.42
N PRO A 188 -8.88 4.84 -11.91
CA PRO A 188 -9.37 5.97 -11.13
C PRO A 188 -8.64 6.17 -9.80
N VAL A 189 -8.04 5.11 -9.26
CA VAL A 189 -7.30 5.14 -7.99
C VAL A 189 -5.85 5.50 -8.29
N LYS A 190 -5.43 6.65 -7.76
CA LYS A 190 -4.02 7.05 -7.84
C LYS A 190 -3.16 6.08 -7.03
N ALA A 191 -2.02 5.69 -7.58
CA ALA A 191 -1.02 4.91 -6.88
C ALA A 191 0.19 5.77 -6.51
N ALA A 192 0.94 5.34 -5.51
CA ALA A 192 2.14 6.03 -5.08
C ALA A 192 3.15 5.08 -4.43
N VAL A 193 4.37 5.60 -4.25
CA VAL A 193 5.39 4.98 -3.40
C VAL A 193 5.56 5.82 -2.14
N LEU A 194 5.45 5.18 -0.99
CA LEU A 194 5.79 5.74 0.32
C LEU A 194 7.29 5.57 0.54
N HIS A 195 7.98 6.66 0.85
CA HIS A 195 9.40 6.71 1.17
C HIS A 195 9.55 7.02 2.66
N ILE A 196 10.31 6.20 3.39
CA ILE A 196 10.50 6.33 4.83
C ILE A 196 11.99 6.29 5.12
N ALA A 197 12.56 7.36 5.68
CA ALA A 197 13.95 7.33 6.15
C ALA A 197 14.00 6.95 7.62
N ILE A 198 14.39 5.71 7.93
CA ILE A 198 14.42 5.19 9.30
C ILE A 198 15.85 5.29 9.86
N PRO A 199 16.08 5.79 11.09
CA PRO A 199 17.40 5.76 11.72
C PRO A 199 18.01 4.36 11.70
N ASN A 200 19.29 4.27 11.33
CA ASN A 200 19.99 2.99 11.20
C ASN A 200 19.98 2.19 12.51
N GLN A 201 20.03 2.86 13.66
CA GLN A 201 19.95 2.21 14.97
C GLN A 201 18.63 1.49 15.24
N LEU A 202 17.53 1.88 14.57
CA LEU A 202 16.21 1.26 14.76
C LEU A 202 15.99 0.02 13.90
N ILE A 203 16.86 -0.24 12.93
CA ILE A 203 16.74 -1.40 12.03
C ILE A 203 18.03 -2.19 11.88
N GLY A 204 19.15 -1.65 12.37
CA GLY A 204 20.48 -2.24 12.24
C GLY A 204 20.72 -3.43 13.15
N ASP A 205 19.91 -3.58 14.20
CA ASP A 205 19.82 -4.76 15.07
C ASP A 205 18.82 -5.81 14.55
N GLY A 206 18.30 -5.61 13.32
CA GLY A 206 17.33 -6.51 12.70
C GLY A 206 17.86 -7.93 12.57
N ARG A 207 17.05 -8.91 12.98
CA ARG A 207 17.41 -10.32 12.87
C ARG A 207 17.23 -10.78 11.43
N GLU A 208 18.31 -11.29 10.86
CA GLU A 208 18.29 -11.85 9.51
C GLU A 208 17.77 -13.30 9.50
N ILE A 209 16.95 -13.64 8.50
CA ILE A 209 16.49 -15.00 8.27
C ILE A 209 16.53 -15.34 6.77
N TYR A 210 17.27 -16.41 6.44
CA TYR A 210 17.48 -16.90 5.07
C TYR A 210 17.56 -18.42 5.04
N GLY A 211 17.63 -18.99 3.84
CA GLY A 211 17.84 -20.44 3.65
C GLY A 211 16.70 -21.28 4.24
N ASP A 212 17.05 -22.35 4.94
CA ASP A 212 16.07 -23.32 5.41
C ASP A 212 15.20 -22.78 6.54
N HIS A 213 15.74 -21.94 7.44
CA HIS A 213 14.91 -21.31 8.48
C HIS A 213 13.87 -20.36 7.87
N TRP A 214 14.21 -19.64 6.80
CA TRP A 214 13.28 -18.80 6.06
C TRP A 214 12.17 -19.63 5.40
N ARG A 215 12.52 -20.74 4.73
CA ARG A 215 11.55 -21.67 4.15
C ARG A 215 10.62 -22.25 5.21
N ASP A 216 11.18 -22.70 6.32
CA ASP A 216 10.44 -23.25 7.45
C ASP A 216 9.43 -22.26 7.99
N LEU A 217 9.86 -21.01 8.22
CA LEU A 217 9.01 -19.99 8.82
C LEU A 217 7.88 -19.58 7.87
N ILE A 218 8.16 -19.36 6.59
CA ILE A 218 7.12 -19.02 5.61
C ILE A 218 6.15 -20.17 5.41
N TRP A 219 6.66 -21.40 5.26
CA TRP A 219 5.82 -22.59 5.11
C TRP A 219 4.85 -22.72 6.27
N ASN A 220 5.36 -22.66 7.51
CA ASN A 220 4.52 -22.77 8.69
C ASN A 220 3.61 -21.55 8.91
N SER A 221 3.98 -20.35 8.43
CA SER A 221 3.17 -19.15 8.60
C SER A 221 2.07 -19.00 7.55
N ARG A 222 2.29 -19.42 6.30
CA ARG A 222 1.31 -19.29 5.21
C ARG A 222 0.49 -20.55 4.95
N ASN A 223 0.96 -21.74 5.33
CA ASN A 223 0.24 -22.98 5.01
C ASN A 223 -1.00 -23.18 5.89
N LYS A 224 -2.17 -22.80 5.35
CA LYS A 224 -3.46 -22.89 6.04
C LYS A 224 -3.85 -24.34 6.39
N LYS A 225 -3.35 -25.35 5.66
CA LYS A 225 -3.60 -26.78 5.99
C LYS A 225 -2.96 -27.14 7.34
N LEU A 226 -1.79 -26.60 7.65
CA LEU A 226 -1.13 -26.84 8.93
C LEU A 226 -1.95 -26.23 10.08
N HIS A 227 -2.42 -25.00 9.92
CA HIS A 227 -3.22 -24.32 10.95
C HIS A 227 -4.59 -24.98 11.15
N ALA A 228 -5.25 -25.38 10.06
CA ALA A 228 -6.51 -26.12 10.13
C ALA A 228 -6.37 -27.46 10.90
N ARG A 229 -5.17 -28.04 10.90
CA ARG A 229 -4.82 -29.25 11.68
C ARG A 229 -4.32 -28.95 13.09
N GLY A 230 -4.27 -27.67 13.50
CA GLY A 230 -3.75 -27.24 14.79
C GLY A 230 -2.24 -27.44 14.95
N ILE A 231 -1.50 -27.60 13.84
CA ILE A 231 -0.04 -27.74 13.88
C ILE A 231 0.56 -26.40 14.28
N ARG A 232 1.31 -26.39 15.37
CA ARG A 232 1.99 -25.22 15.91
C ARG A 232 3.32 -24.98 15.19
N LEU A 233 3.79 -23.74 15.25
CA LEU A 233 5.11 -23.39 14.76
C LEU A 233 6.20 -24.23 15.46
N PRO A 234 7.12 -24.86 14.72
CA PRO A 234 8.27 -25.57 15.29
C PRO A 234 9.10 -24.70 16.26
N GLY A 235 9.56 -25.32 17.37
CA GLY A 235 10.23 -24.59 18.45
C GLY A 235 11.51 -23.85 18.04
N HIS A 236 12.26 -24.35 17.05
CA HIS A 236 13.47 -23.70 16.55
C HIS A 236 13.21 -22.36 15.84
N LEU A 237 11.96 -22.11 15.44
CA LEU A 237 11.54 -20.88 14.78
C LEU A 237 11.06 -19.81 15.75
N ASN A 238 10.81 -20.16 17.02
CA ASN A 238 10.33 -19.21 18.04
C ASN A 238 11.28 -18.01 18.22
N GLN A 239 12.56 -18.18 17.91
CA GLN A 239 13.56 -17.12 17.96
C GLN A 239 13.35 -15.98 16.94
N TYR A 240 12.48 -16.19 15.95
CA TYR A 240 12.12 -15.19 14.92
C TYR A 240 10.77 -14.54 15.17
N LEU A 241 10.04 -15.01 16.18
CA LEU A 241 8.77 -14.42 16.60
C LEU A 241 9.01 -13.34 17.65
N GLY A 242 8.29 -12.22 17.52
CA GLY A 242 8.34 -11.14 18.51
C GLY A 242 9.67 -10.39 18.53
N VAL A 243 10.49 -10.54 17.49
CA VAL A 243 11.69 -9.71 17.30
C VAL A 243 11.27 -8.35 16.76
N ASP A 244 11.95 -7.29 17.19
CA ASP A 244 11.62 -5.91 16.78
C ASP A 244 11.60 -5.74 15.27
N VAL A 245 12.69 -6.17 14.61
CA VAL A 245 12.86 -6.13 13.16
C VAL A 245 13.37 -7.46 12.67
N LEU A 246 12.72 -7.99 11.63
CA LEU A 246 13.17 -9.15 10.88
C LEU A 246 13.54 -8.74 9.46
N VAL A 247 14.71 -9.17 8.98
CA VAL A 247 15.18 -8.92 7.62
C VAL A 247 15.24 -10.24 6.86
N SER A 248 14.62 -10.27 5.68
CA SER A 248 14.47 -11.51 4.92
C SER A 248 14.34 -11.27 3.42
N ASN A 249 14.30 -12.36 2.66
CA ASN A 249 13.91 -12.32 1.26
C ASN A 249 12.39 -12.26 1.11
N LEU A 250 11.92 -11.61 0.04
CA LEU A 250 10.52 -11.55 -0.33
C LEU A 250 10.09 -12.87 -1.00
N CYS A 251 9.00 -13.47 -0.52
CA CYS A 251 8.45 -14.70 -1.07
C CYS A 251 7.63 -14.40 -2.34
N SER A 252 7.91 -15.11 -3.43
CA SER A 252 7.13 -14.97 -4.68
C SER A 252 5.88 -15.85 -4.72
N ASP A 253 5.74 -16.83 -3.82
CA ASP A 253 4.64 -17.78 -3.85
C ASP A 253 3.44 -17.31 -3.00
N SER A 254 2.25 -17.40 -3.59
CA SER A 254 1.01 -17.09 -2.89
C SER A 254 0.71 -18.07 -1.75
N THR A 255 -0.03 -17.59 -0.75
CA THR A 255 -0.54 -18.40 0.35
C THR A 255 -1.36 -19.60 -0.16
N GLU A 256 -2.15 -19.40 -1.21
CA GLU A 256 -2.97 -20.43 -1.83
C GLU A 256 -2.13 -21.49 -2.53
N LYS A 257 -1.02 -21.11 -3.18
CA LYS A 257 -0.07 -22.06 -3.78
C LYS A 257 0.61 -22.91 -2.72
N ILE A 258 1.16 -22.27 -1.69
CA ILE A 258 1.79 -22.94 -0.54
C ILE A 258 0.82 -23.91 0.12
N THR A 259 -0.44 -23.50 0.29
CA THR A 259 -1.46 -24.31 0.96
C THR A 259 -1.92 -25.47 0.07
N ARG A 260 -2.20 -25.23 -1.21
CA ARG A 260 -2.99 -26.16 -2.04
C ARG A 260 -2.16 -26.98 -3.03
N ARG A 261 -1.02 -26.46 -3.49
CA ARG A 261 -0.29 -26.99 -4.64
C ARG A 261 1.11 -27.50 -4.31
N MET A 262 1.77 -26.88 -3.33
CA MET A 262 3.10 -27.31 -2.89
C MET A 262 3.00 -28.53 -1.98
N GLU A 263 3.94 -29.45 -2.16
CA GLU A 263 4.09 -30.63 -1.31
C GLU A 263 5.18 -30.38 -0.26
N ASP A 264 6.22 -29.63 -0.61
CA ASP A 264 7.36 -29.36 0.27
C ASP A 264 7.81 -27.89 0.28
N LYS A 265 8.29 -27.45 1.44
CA LYS A 265 8.85 -26.11 1.66
C LYS A 265 10.07 -25.76 0.80
N SER A 266 10.79 -26.76 0.28
CA SER A 266 11.93 -26.57 -0.63
C SER A 266 11.53 -25.96 -1.98
N GLU A 267 10.25 -26.07 -2.35
CA GLU A 267 9.69 -25.48 -3.56
C GLU A 267 9.48 -23.96 -3.46
N LEU A 268 9.61 -23.38 -2.26
CA LEU A 268 9.47 -21.94 -2.05
C LEU A 268 10.50 -21.15 -2.84
N THR A 269 10.00 -20.15 -3.55
CA THR A 269 10.76 -19.29 -4.44
C THR A 269 10.95 -17.90 -3.83
N VAL A 270 12.12 -17.34 -4.09
CA VAL A 270 12.50 -15.98 -3.69
C VAL A 270 12.27 -15.05 -4.87
N SER A 271 11.57 -13.95 -4.63
CA SER A 271 11.40 -12.88 -5.61
C SER A 271 12.77 -12.27 -5.97
N LYS A 272 12.97 -12.04 -7.26
CA LYS A 272 14.20 -11.46 -7.81
C LYS A 272 13.88 -10.15 -8.52
N LEU A 273 14.81 -9.21 -8.42
CA LEU A 273 14.81 -7.97 -9.19
C LEU A 273 15.22 -8.25 -10.65
N PRO A 274 14.99 -7.31 -11.58
CA PRO A 274 15.41 -7.46 -12.99
C PRO A 274 16.91 -7.72 -13.18
N ASN A 275 17.75 -7.23 -12.25
CA ASN A 275 19.20 -7.46 -12.25
C ASN A 275 19.60 -8.85 -11.69
N GLY A 276 18.64 -9.68 -11.27
CA GLY A 276 18.85 -11.00 -10.69
C GLY A 276 19.12 -11.02 -9.18
N GLU A 277 19.25 -9.86 -8.53
CA GLU A 277 19.39 -9.77 -7.08
C GLU A 277 18.10 -10.22 -6.37
N LYS A 278 18.24 -10.77 -5.16
CA LYS A 278 17.09 -11.19 -4.35
C LYS A 278 16.42 -9.95 -3.77
N ALA A 279 15.12 -9.81 -3.97
CA ALA A 279 14.34 -8.78 -3.31
C ALA A 279 14.27 -9.05 -1.81
N SER A 280 14.54 -8.01 -1.00
CA SER A 280 14.50 -8.07 0.46
C SER A 280 13.31 -7.31 1.05
N GLN A 281 12.94 -7.70 2.27
CA GLN A 281 11.93 -7.05 3.08
C GLN A 281 12.39 -6.88 4.54
N HIS A 282 11.96 -5.79 5.16
CA HIS A 282 12.11 -5.46 6.57
C HIS A 282 10.73 -5.53 7.20
N VAL A 283 10.60 -6.36 8.23
CA VAL A 283 9.34 -6.61 8.90
C VAL A 283 9.43 -6.13 10.33
N ILE A 284 8.66 -5.10 10.63
CA ILE A 284 8.59 -4.52 11.98
C ILE A 284 7.47 -5.24 12.73
N GLN A 285 7.82 -6.05 13.73
CA GLN A 285 6.85 -6.93 14.39
C GLN A 285 6.29 -6.35 15.69
N THR A 286 7.14 -5.71 16.51
CA THR A 286 6.74 -5.29 17.86
C THR A 286 6.13 -3.89 17.86
N LEU A 287 5.09 -3.71 18.68
CA LEU A 287 4.46 -2.39 18.84
C LEU A 287 5.43 -1.35 19.42
N SER A 288 6.39 -1.77 20.25
CA SER A 288 7.43 -0.89 20.80
C SER A 288 8.29 -0.31 19.68
N ARG A 289 8.86 -1.17 18.82
CA ARG A 289 9.71 -0.72 17.72
C ARG A 289 8.93 0.09 16.69
N GLN A 290 7.68 -0.29 16.43
CA GLN A 290 6.77 0.51 15.61
C GLN A 290 6.62 1.92 16.18
N THR A 291 6.29 2.06 17.47
CA THR A 291 6.14 3.37 18.12
C THR A 291 7.41 4.22 18.03
N GLU A 292 8.58 3.62 18.25
CA GLU A 292 9.87 4.30 18.09
C GLU A 292 10.10 4.80 16.66
N ILE A 293 9.83 3.96 15.66
CA ILE A 293 9.93 4.33 14.24
C ILE A 293 8.97 5.47 13.92
N ALA A 294 7.71 5.40 14.35
CA ALA A 294 6.72 6.45 14.12
C ALA A 294 7.22 7.81 14.64
N ASN A 295 7.69 7.84 15.90
CA ASN A 295 8.20 9.05 16.55
C ASN A 295 9.47 9.60 15.86
N GLN A 296 10.36 8.72 15.40
CA GLN A 296 11.66 9.09 14.82
C GLN A 296 11.59 9.40 13.31
N THR A 297 10.43 9.23 12.68
CA THR A 297 10.20 9.50 11.25
C THR A 297 9.41 10.78 10.99
N VAL A 298 9.08 11.58 12.01
CA VAL A 298 8.47 12.92 11.83
C VAL A 298 9.34 13.78 10.93
N GLY A 299 8.78 14.25 9.81
CA GLY A 299 9.51 15.01 8.77
C GLY A 299 10.42 14.17 7.86
N TYR A 300 10.41 12.85 7.99
CA TYR A 300 11.22 11.89 7.21
C TYR A 300 10.36 10.86 6.48
N VAL A 301 9.15 11.27 6.09
CA VAL A 301 8.20 10.46 5.30
C VAL A 301 7.73 11.27 4.11
N TRP A 302 7.76 10.67 2.92
CA TRP A 302 7.31 11.30 1.68
C TRP A 302 6.48 10.34 0.86
N ILE A 303 5.63 10.89 -0.01
CA ILE A 303 4.87 10.14 -1.01
C ILE A 303 5.28 10.66 -2.39
N SER A 304 5.67 9.73 -3.25
CA SER A 304 5.92 10.01 -4.66
C SER A 304 4.76 9.43 -5.48
N PRO A 305 3.88 10.28 -6.05
CA PRO A 305 2.79 9.82 -6.90
C PRO A 305 3.33 9.06 -8.12
N TYR A 306 2.71 7.92 -8.43
CA TYR A 306 2.97 7.25 -9.70
C TYR A 306 2.20 7.94 -10.81
N THR A 307 2.92 8.36 -11.86
CA THR A 307 2.34 8.94 -13.08
C THR A 307 2.61 8.01 -14.26
N PRO A 308 1.57 7.42 -14.88
CA PRO A 308 1.74 6.62 -16.08
C PRO A 308 2.47 7.42 -17.18
N GLY A 309 3.54 6.86 -17.75
CA GLY A 309 4.25 7.46 -18.89
C GLY A 309 5.46 8.35 -18.56
N SER A 310 5.80 8.59 -17.30
CA SER A 310 7.02 9.33 -16.92
C SER A 310 8.33 8.53 -17.03
N GLY A 311 8.27 7.24 -17.42
CA GLY A 311 9.38 6.28 -17.34
C GLY A 311 10.00 5.81 -18.65
N SER A 312 9.66 6.35 -19.83
CA SER A 312 10.23 5.90 -21.11
C SER A 312 11.49 6.63 -21.56
N GLY A 313 12.22 7.27 -20.63
CA GLY A 313 13.36 8.15 -20.94
C GLY A 313 14.66 7.75 -20.26
N SER A 314 15.07 6.48 -20.29
CA SER A 314 16.47 6.06 -20.08
C SER A 314 16.63 4.59 -20.48
N LYS A 315 16.95 4.36 -21.76
CA LYS A 315 17.71 3.21 -22.23
C LYS A 315 18.99 3.73 -22.86
#